data_AF-V9LCJ7-F1
#
_entry.id   AF-V9LCJ7-F1
#
_cell.length_a   1.000
_cell.length_b   1.000
_cell.length_c   1.000
_cell.angle_alpha   90.00
_cell.angle_beta   90.00
_cell.angle_gamma   90.00
#
_symmetry.space_group_name_H-M   'P 1'
#
loop_
_entity.id
_entity.type
_entity.pdbx_description
1 polymer ?
#
loop_
_entity_poly.entity_id
_entity_poly.type
_entity_poly.pdbx_seq_one_letter_code
_entity_poly.pdbx_strand_id
1 'polypeptide(L)'
;MEEAVKHGLVYTLQQKFIKKWKKVWLSLYSQSSQSVARLEYCEYKEGSTMSERQSSKRMDRKLIRMSECISIFEVVSENYPKESGVFAVETTTKMYTFATDKSDCIEWVQKLKETTFEYFQEDYSDGMTIRMQENELYCTQAGVNDYTVTVRSTDASERCELSGMYFLTLDKEVLMLKNIVSEEVVYEWPYRYLRRFGGDTRIFSFESGRSSKSGPGKFEFETKHGKQIVCSVNAAVKIQRENR
;
A
#
# COMPACT_ATOMS: atom_id res chain seq x y z
N MET A 1 0.94 -7.22 -29.52
CA MET A 1 -0.35 -7.77 -29.04
C MET A 1 -0.09 -8.12 -27.59
N GLU A 2 -0.90 -7.65 -26.66
CA GLU A 2 -0.62 -7.88 -25.23
C GLU A 2 -0.92 -9.33 -24.86
N GLU A 3 0.08 -10.03 -24.35
CA GLU A 3 -0.03 -11.41 -23.89
C GLU A 3 -0.50 -11.43 -22.44
N ALA A 4 -1.42 -12.34 -22.12
CA ALA A 4 -1.92 -12.48 -20.75
C ALA A 4 -0.91 -13.30 -19.93
N VAL A 5 -0.57 -12.81 -18.74
CA VAL A 5 0.31 -13.48 -17.76
C VAL A 5 -0.29 -14.79 -17.28
N LYS A 6 -1.62 -14.81 -17.10
CA LYS A 6 -2.40 -16.01 -16.80
C LYS A 6 -3.82 -15.81 -17.28
N HIS A 7 -4.40 -16.84 -17.86
CA HIS A 7 -5.81 -16.85 -18.20
C HIS A 7 -6.43 -18.22 -17.97
N GLY A 8 -7.71 -18.27 -17.67
CA GLY A 8 -8.37 -19.53 -17.37
C GLY A 8 -9.83 -19.38 -17.01
N LEU A 9 -10.48 -20.53 -16.87
CA LEU A 9 -11.89 -20.65 -16.54
C LEU A 9 -12.05 -20.71 -15.03
N VAL A 10 -12.79 -19.76 -14.45
CA VAL A 10 -13.03 -19.69 -13.00
C VAL A 10 -14.50 -19.41 -12.72
N TYR A 11 -14.92 -19.50 -11.46
CA TYR A 11 -16.23 -19.07 -11.01
C TYR A 11 -16.12 -17.75 -10.27
N THR A 12 -17.02 -16.79 -10.50
CA THR A 12 -17.11 -15.55 -9.73
C THR A 12 -18.41 -15.49 -8.95
N LEU A 13 -18.37 -14.97 -7.72
CA LEU A 13 -19.54 -14.80 -6.88
C LEU A 13 -20.27 -13.50 -7.24
N GLN A 14 -21.47 -13.61 -7.81
CA GLN A 14 -22.34 -12.45 -8.02
C GLN A 14 -23.30 -12.31 -6.83
N GLN A 15 -23.19 -11.18 -6.14
CA GLN A 15 -24.09 -10.78 -5.05
C GLN A 15 -25.01 -9.67 -5.58
N LYS A 16 -26.17 -10.06 -6.12
CA LYS A 16 -27.28 -9.14 -6.47
C LYS A 16 -28.39 -9.27 -5.43
N PHE A 17 -29.24 -10.28 -5.59
CA PHE A 17 -30.34 -10.62 -4.66
C PHE A 17 -30.15 -11.98 -3.98
N ILE A 18 -29.44 -12.90 -4.64
CA ILE A 18 -29.05 -14.22 -4.13
C ILE A 18 -27.57 -14.42 -4.49
N LYS A 19 -26.77 -14.99 -3.58
CA LYS A 19 -25.39 -15.38 -3.86
C LYS A 19 -25.37 -16.49 -4.89
N LYS A 20 -24.89 -16.20 -6.11
CA LYS A 20 -24.79 -17.19 -7.19
C LYS A 20 -23.42 -17.18 -7.82
N TRP A 21 -22.82 -18.35 -7.93
CA TRP A 21 -21.58 -18.57 -8.67
C TRP A 21 -21.87 -18.62 -10.17
N LYS A 22 -21.04 -17.95 -10.96
CA LYS A 22 -21.10 -17.98 -12.42
C LYS A 22 -19.73 -18.23 -13.02
N LYS A 23 -19.71 -19.05 -14.08
CA LYS A 23 -18.52 -19.38 -14.85
C LYS A 23 -18.09 -18.19 -15.70
N VAL A 24 -16.83 -17.79 -15.57
CA VAL A 24 -16.23 -16.66 -16.27
C VAL A 24 -14.86 -17.06 -16.81
N TRP A 25 -14.49 -16.45 -17.93
CA TRP A 25 -13.11 -16.48 -18.38
C TRP A 25 -12.38 -15.30 -17.75
N LEU A 26 -11.30 -15.59 -17.02
CA LEU A 26 -10.47 -14.62 -16.31
C LEU A 26 -9.13 -14.49 -17.04
N SER A 27 -8.66 -13.27 -17.27
CA SER A 27 -7.38 -12.98 -17.91
C SER A 27 -6.64 -11.88 -17.15
N LEU A 28 -5.42 -12.16 -16.69
CA LEU A 28 -4.52 -11.21 -16.05
C LEU A 28 -3.48 -10.72 -17.06
N TYR A 29 -3.32 -9.40 -17.15
CA TYR A 29 -2.33 -8.73 -17.98
C TYR A 29 -1.40 -7.93 -17.09
N SER A 30 -0.08 -8.03 -17.34
CA SER A 30 0.93 -7.19 -16.70
C SER A 30 0.97 -5.79 -17.30
N GLN A 31 1.62 -4.88 -16.59
CA GLN A 31 1.89 -3.56 -17.11
C GLN A 31 2.88 -3.64 -18.27
N SER A 32 2.56 -2.96 -19.36
CA SER A 32 3.40 -2.80 -20.55
C SER A 32 3.64 -1.31 -20.81
N SER A 33 4.48 -0.97 -21.78
CA SER A 33 4.63 0.42 -22.24
C SER A 33 3.37 1.00 -22.88
N GLN A 34 2.37 0.14 -23.18
CA GLN A 34 1.16 0.50 -23.90
C GLN A 34 -0.13 0.25 -23.09
N SER A 35 -0.07 -0.45 -21.96
CA SER A 35 -1.23 -0.66 -21.09
C SER A 35 -0.87 -0.87 -19.63
N VAL A 36 -1.81 -0.54 -18.77
CA VAL A 36 -1.77 -0.81 -17.33
C VAL A 36 -2.00 -2.29 -17.03
N ALA A 37 -1.46 -2.74 -15.88
CA ALA A 37 -1.75 -4.03 -15.30
C ALA A 37 -3.24 -4.13 -14.94
N ARG A 38 -3.90 -5.21 -15.38
CA ARG A 38 -5.36 -5.37 -15.23
C ARG A 38 -5.78 -6.83 -15.18
N LEU A 39 -6.87 -7.08 -14.47
CA LEU A 39 -7.60 -8.34 -14.45
C LEU A 39 -8.93 -8.17 -15.18
N GLU A 40 -9.08 -8.84 -16.31
CA GLU A 40 -10.31 -8.85 -17.10
C GLU A 40 -11.08 -10.14 -16.84
N TYR A 41 -12.41 -10.05 -16.76
CA TYR A 41 -13.26 -11.22 -16.79
C TYR A 41 -14.53 -11.01 -17.60
N CYS A 42 -15.00 -12.09 -18.23
CA CYS A 42 -16.22 -12.09 -19.03
C CYS A 42 -17.02 -13.36 -18.81
N GLU A 43 -18.35 -13.28 -18.92
CA GLU A 43 -19.21 -14.46 -18.77
C GLU A 43 -18.90 -15.48 -19.86
N TYR A 44 -18.58 -16.71 -19.44
CA TYR A 44 -18.31 -17.81 -20.35
C TYR A 44 -19.64 -18.45 -20.77
N LYS A 45 -19.94 -18.44 -22.08
CA LYS A 45 -21.10 -19.14 -22.65
C LYS A 45 -20.62 -20.45 -23.27
N GLU A 46 -21.12 -21.58 -22.77
CA GLU A 46 -20.83 -22.91 -23.35
C GLU A 46 -21.25 -22.95 -24.82
N GLY A 47 -20.32 -23.34 -25.71
CA GLY A 47 -20.52 -23.41 -27.16
C GLY A 47 -19.73 -22.40 -28.02
N SER A 48 -19.01 -21.44 -27.41
CA SER A 48 -18.05 -20.60 -28.14
C SER A 48 -16.66 -21.24 -28.15
N THR A 49 -16.24 -21.80 -29.29
CA THR A 49 -14.83 -22.01 -29.61
C THR A 49 -14.15 -20.65 -29.70
N MET A 50 -13.59 -20.20 -28.57
CA MET A 50 -12.88 -18.93 -28.50
C MET A 50 -11.57 -19.05 -29.27
N SER A 51 -11.60 -18.74 -30.57
CA SER A 51 -10.38 -18.35 -31.26
C SER A 51 -9.93 -17.00 -30.69
N GLU A 52 -8.64 -16.94 -30.34
CA GLU A 52 -7.91 -15.79 -29.79
C GLU A 52 -8.23 -14.45 -30.49
N ARG A 53 -8.62 -14.52 -31.78
CA ARG A 53 -8.93 -13.38 -32.66
C ARG A 53 -10.32 -12.75 -32.51
N GLN A 54 -11.27 -13.35 -31.79
CA GLN A 54 -12.65 -12.81 -31.66
C GLN A 54 -12.94 -12.14 -30.32
N SER A 55 -11.94 -12.05 -29.46
CA SER A 55 -12.14 -11.62 -28.08
C SER A 55 -12.58 -10.13 -27.99
N SER A 56 -12.22 -9.27 -28.95
CA SER A 56 -12.40 -7.81 -28.88
C SER A 56 -13.84 -7.26 -29.03
N LYS A 57 -14.87 -8.10 -29.24
CA LYS A 57 -16.22 -7.62 -29.63
C LYS A 57 -17.42 -8.06 -28.77
N ARG A 58 -17.27 -8.40 -27.49
CA ARG A 58 -18.44 -8.70 -26.62
C ARG A 58 -18.54 -7.81 -25.38
N MET A 59 -19.70 -7.16 -25.29
CA MET A 59 -20.06 -5.98 -24.50
C MET A 59 -20.22 -6.16 -22.98
N ASP A 60 -19.56 -7.14 -22.34
CA ASP A 60 -19.66 -7.34 -20.88
C ASP A 60 -18.34 -7.78 -20.25
N ARG A 61 -17.21 -7.32 -20.82
CA ARG A 61 -15.90 -7.46 -20.17
C ARG A 61 -15.83 -6.52 -18.99
N LYS A 62 -15.64 -7.09 -17.80
CA LYS A 62 -15.40 -6.34 -16.58
C LYS A 62 -13.89 -6.30 -16.35
N LEU A 63 -13.40 -5.11 -16.03
CA LEU A 63 -11.99 -4.84 -15.84
C LEU A 63 -11.77 -4.37 -14.41
N ILE A 64 -10.78 -4.95 -13.76
CA ILE A 64 -10.25 -4.53 -12.46
C ILE A 64 -8.82 -4.06 -12.73
N ARG A 65 -8.51 -2.79 -12.44
CA ARG A 65 -7.12 -2.32 -12.54
C ARG A 65 -6.35 -2.89 -11.36
N MET A 66 -5.16 -3.45 -11.60
CA MET A 66 -4.36 -3.99 -10.49
C MET A 66 -3.94 -2.87 -9.52
N SER A 67 -3.80 -1.63 -10.00
CA SER A 67 -3.54 -0.45 -9.15
C SER A 67 -4.66 -0.12 -8.14
N GLU A 68 -5.88 -0.63 -8.35
CA GLU A 68 -7.02 -0.42 -7.44
C GLU A 68 -7.14 -1.54 -6.39
N CYS A 69 -6.33 -2.60 -6.50
CA CYS A 69 -6.31 -3.73 -5.57
C CYS A 69 -5.64 -3.33 -4.26
N ILE A 70 -6.37 -3.49 -3.15
CA ILE A 70 -5.89 -3.27 -1.78
C ILE A 70 -5.27 -4.56 -1.23
N SER A 71 -5.95 -5.69 -1.43
CA SER A 71 -5.51 -6.97 -0.87
C SER A 71 -5.95 -8.14 -1.75
N ILE A 72 -5.12 -9.20 -1.77
CA ILE A 72 -5.37 -10.45 -2.51
C ILE A 72 -5.06 -11.60 -1.56
N PHE A 73 -6.05 -12.46 -1.30
CA PHE A 73 -5.92 -13.54 -0.33
C PHE A 73 -6.83 -14.72 -0.64
N GLU A 74 -6.44 -15.91 -0.16
CA GLU A 74 -7.29 -17.11 -0.18
C GLU A 74 -8.39 -16.98 0.88
N VAL A 75 -9.61 -17.35 0.52
CA VAL A 75 -10.78 -17.34 1.39
C VAL A 75 -11.07 -18.78 1.82
N VAL A 76 -11.05 -19.02 3.13
CA VAL A 76 -11.53 -20.26 3.71
C VAL A 76 -13.06 -20.19 3.77
N SER A 77 -13.75 -20.97 2.95
CA SER A 77 -15.22 -21.03 2.92
C SER A 77 -15.71 -22.45 3.20
N GLU A 78 -16.57 -22.60 4.21
CA GLU A 78 -17.15 -23.88 4.65
C GLU A 78 -18.19 -24.47 3.65
N ASN A 79 -18.61 -23.70 2.65
CA ASN A 79 -19.75 -24.01 1.76
C ASN A 79 -19.37 -24.51 0.34
N TYR A 80 -18.16 -25.02 0.11
CA TYR A 80 -17.68 -25.43 -1.23
C TYR A 80 -17.20 -26.89 -1.27
N PRO A 81 -17.31 -27.63 -2.39
CA PRO A 81 -16.74 -28.98 -2.51
C PRO A 81 -15.25 -29.02 -2.14
N LYS A 82 -14.85 -30.12 -1.47
CA LYS A 82 -13.62 -30.27 -0.68
C LYS A 82 -12.28 -30.07 -1.41
N GLU A 83 -12.28 -29.82 -2.72
CA GLU A 83 -11.07 -29.81 -3.57
C GLU A 83 -10.84 -28.49 -4.34
N SER A 84 -11.66 -27.47 -4.11
CA SER A 84 -11.49 -26.18 -4.79
C SER A 84 -11.08 -25.07 -3.83
N GLY A 85 -10.20 -24.20 -4.32
CA GLY A 85 -9.77 -23.00 -3.62
C GLY A 85 -10.62 -21.79 -4.00
N VAL A 86 -10.78 -20.88 -3.06
CA VAL A 86 -11.48 -19.61 -3.26
C VAL A 86 -10.49 -18.50 -2.96
N PHE A 87 -10.42 -17.48 -3.82
CA PHE A 87 -9.61 -16.30 -3.58
C PHE A 87 -10.45 -15.03 -3.72
N ALA A 88 -10.07 -14.01 -2.95
CA ALA A 88 -10.67 -12.69 -3.01
C ALA A 88 -9.65 -11.66 -3.51
N VAL A 89 -10.16 -10.75 -4.34
CA VAL A 89 -9.48 -9.53 -4.76
C VAL A 89 -10.28 -8.37 -4.19
N GLU A 90 -9.73 -7.74 -3.16
CA GLU A 90 -10.30 -6.54 -2.57
C GLU A 90 -9.75 -5.33 -3.32
N THR A 91 -10.65 -4.48 -3.81
CA THR A 91 -10.31 -3.18 -4.40
C THR A 91 -10.82 -2.06 -3.52
N THR A 92 -10.41 -0.83 -3.82
CA THR A 92 -10.91 0.40 -3.16
C THR A 92 -12.43 0.55 -3.18
N THR A 93 -13.11 -0.08 -4.14
CA THR A 93 -14.55 0.08 -4.33
C THR A 93 -15.34 -1.18 -4.00
N LYS A 94 -14.73 -2.37 -4.17
CA LYS A 94 -15.46 -3.63 -4.13
C LYS A 94 -14.56 -4.84 -3.87
N MET A 95 -15.10 -5.83 -3.17
CA MET A 95 -14.53 -7.16 -3.07
C MET A 95 -15.06 -8.08 -4.18
N TYR A 96 -14.15 -8.73 -4.90
CA TYR A 96 -14.43 -9.75 -5.89
C TYR A 96 -14.00 -11.10 -5.37
N THR A 97 -14.86 -12.11 -5.46
CA THR A 97 -14.54 -13.47 -5.03
C THR A 97 -14.58 -14.41 -6.22
N PHE A 98 -13.52 -15.21 -6.36
CA PHE A 98 -13.34 -16.19 -7.41
C PHE A 98 -13.08 -17.58 -6.82
N ALA A 99 -13.50 -18.62 -7.51
CA ALA A 99 -13.30 -20.01 -7.13
C ALA A 99 -12.77 -20.82 -8.32
N THR A 100 -11.82 -21.70 -8.05
CA THR A 100 -11.13 -22.57 -9.02
C THR A 100 -10.53 -23.77 -8.28
N ASP A 101 -9.87 -24.69 -8.97
CA ASP A 101 -9.18 -25.81 -8.33
C ASP A 101 -8.08 -25.33 -7.37
N LYS A 102 -7.81 -26.07 -6.30
CA LYS A 102 -6.95 -25.59 -5.20
C LYS A 102 -5.52 -25.23 -5.66
N SER A 103 -4.93 -26.02 -6.54
CA SER A 103 -3.61 -25.74 -7.13
C SER A 103 -3.62 -24.42 -7.92
N ASP A 104 -4.64 -24.27 -8.78
CA ASP A 104 -4.80 -23.09 -9.62
C ASP A 104 -5.09 -21.85 -8.76
N CYS A 105 -5.81 -21.99 -7.66
CA CYS A 105 -6.10 -20.90 -6.73
C CYS A 105 -4.82 -20.33 -6.12
N ILE A 106 -3.89 -21.19 -5.69
CA ILE A 106 -2.59 -20.77 -5.17
C ILE A 106 -1.81 -20.01 -6.25
N GLU A 107 -1.78 -20.55 -7.46
CA GLU A 107 -1.08 -19.94 -8.59
C GLU A 107 -1.70 -18.59 -9.00
N TRP A 108 -3.03 -18.49 -9.02
CA TRP A 108 -3.75 -17.24 -9.27
C TRP A 108 -3.43 -16.19 -8.20
N VAL A 109 -3.47 -16.54 -6.92
CA VAL A 109 -3.11 -15.62 -5.83
C VAL A 109 -1.66 -15.15 -5.97
N GLN A 110 -0.74 -16.06 -6.28
CA GLN A 110 0.66 -15.72 -6.50
C GLN A 110 0.82 -14.77 -7.69
N LYS A 111 0.29 -15.11 -8.87
CA LYS A 111 0.41 -14.29 -10.08
C LYS A 111 -0.28 -12.94 -9.95
N LEU A 112 -1.43 -12.87 -9.27
CA LEU A 112 -2.10 -11.62 -8.98
C LEU A 112 -1.27 -10.74 -8.04
N LYS A 113 -0.67 -11.31 -6.99
CA LYS A 113 0.22 -10.57 -6.09
C LYS A 113 1.47 -10.09 -6.81
N GLU A 114 2.10 -10.96 -7.58
CA GLU A 114 3.20 -10.63 -8.47
C GLU A 114 2.79 -9.44 -9.35
N THR A 115 1.78 -9.56 -10.21
CA THR A 115 1.40 -8.47 -11.12
C THR A 115 0.89 -7.19 -10.43
N THR A 116 0.38 -7.28 -9.19
CA THR A 116 -0.06 -6.10 -8.41
C THR A 116 1.09 -5.41 -7.68
N PHE A 117 2.10 -6.19 -7.25
CA PHE A 117 3.14 -5.75 -6.32
C PHE A 117 4.58 -5.96 -6.87
N GLU A 118 4.76 -6.41 -8.13
CA GLU A 118 6.06 -6.75 -8.78
C GLU A 118 6.96 -5.55 -9.09
N TYR A 119 6.51 -4.32 -8.88
CA TYR A 119 7.39 -3.15 -9.01
C TYR A 119 8.47 -3.07 -7.90
N PHE A 120 8.67 -4.14 -7.13
CA PHE A 120 9.57 -4.21 -5.97
C PHE A 120 10.62 -5.34 -6.04
N GLN A 121 10.82 -5.98 -7.19
CA GLN A 121 11.59 -7.24 -7.25
C GLN A 121 12.71 -7.34 -8.30
N GLU A 122 13.22 -6.21 -8.81
CA GLU A 122 14.53 -6.18 -9.48
C GLU A 122 15.54 -5.42 -8.62
N ASP A 123 16.22 -6.16 -7.75
CA ASP A 123 17.53 -5.87 -7.09
C ASP A 123 17.54 -6.45 -5.66
N TYR A 124 17.51 -7.78 -5.57
CA TYR A 124 17.83 -8.49 -4.33
C TYR A 124 18.81 -9.62 -4.60
N SER A 125 20.05 -9.24 -4.91
CA SER A 125 21.23 -10.01 -4.51
C SER A 125 22.08 -9.18 -3.57
N ASP A 126 21.55 -8.89 -2.38
CA ASP A 126 22.19 -9.12 -1.08
C ASP A 126 21.25 -8.58 0.00
N GLY A 127 21.21 -9.24 1.14
CA GLY A 127 20.16 -9.08 2.14
C GLY A 127 19.96 -7.64 2.62
N MET A 128 18.71 -7.16 2.56
CA MET A 128 17.99 -6.38 3.59
C MET A 128 16.75 -5.68 2.98
N THR A 129 15.56 -6.07 3.45
CA THR A 129 14.35 -5.22 3.62
C THR A 129 13.72 -4.52 2.41
N ILE A 130 12.49 -4.94 2.11
CA ILE A 130 11.29 -4.16 1.73
C ILE A 130 11.56 -2.72 1.27
N ARG A 131 11.31 -2.44 -0.01
CA ARG A 131 10.96 -1.09 -0.47
C ARG A 131 9.61 -1.14 -1.16
N MET A 132 8.57 -0.62 -0.50
CA MET A 132 7.27 -0.30 -1.07
C MET A 132 7.31 1.17 -1.56
N GLN A 133 7.06 1.42 -2.84
CA GLN A 133 6.80 2.74 -3.42
C GLN A 133 5.34 3.08 -3.17
N GLU A 134 5.12 4.09 -2.36
CA GLU A 134 3.84 4.78 -2.24
C GLU A 134 3.71 5.76 -3.42
N ASN A 135 2.64 5.64 -4.19
CA ASN A 135 1.93 6.71 -4.91
C ASN A 135 2.62 8.11 -4.94
N GLU A 136 3.65 8.30 -5.78
CA GLU A 136 4.40 9.58 -5.89
C GLU A 136 3.72 10.63 -6.81
N LEU A 137 2.44 10.48 -7.18
CA LEU A 137 1.79 11.40 -8.12
C LEU A 137 1.23 12.70 -7.49
N TYR A 138 1.46 12.93 -6.19
CA TYR A 138 1.32 14.26 -5.57
C TYR A 138 2.62 14.80 -4.95
N CYS A 139 3.75 14.12 -5.14
CA CYS A 139 5.05 14.61 -4.70
C CYS A 139 5.79 15.29 -5.87
N THR A 140 5.14 16.24 -6.54
CA THR A 140 5.80 17.09 -7.53
C THR A 140 5.96 18.51 -7.00
N GLN A 141 6.88 18.68 -6.05
CA GLN A 141 7.81 19.81 -6.02
C GLN A 141 8.87 19.60 -4.93
N ALA A 142 10.09 19.23 -5.37
CA ALA A 142 11.37 19.42 -4.70
C ALA A 142 11.47 19.11 -3.18
N GLY A 143 11.79 17.86 -2.82
CA GLY A 143 12.64 17.59 -1.64
C GLY A 143 12.00 17.73 -0.24
N VAL A 144 10.70 17.52 -0.10
CA VAL A 144 9.99 17.75 1.16
C VAL A 144 9.58 16.42 1.80
N ASN A 145 10.29 15.99 2.85
CA ASN A 145 9.93 14.83 3.69
C ASN A 145 8.80 15.21 4.68
N ASP A 146 7.64 15.63 4.19
CA ASP A 146 6.51 16.06 5.02
C ASP A 146 5.50 14.93 5.21
N TYR A 147 5.27 14.56 6.48
CA TYR A 147 4.32 13.52 6.85
C TYR A 147 3.17 14.14 7.63
N THR A 148 1.92 13.90 7.22
CA THR A 148 0.77 14.29 8.04
C THR A 148 0.70 13.39 9.28
N VAL A 149 0.63 14.01 10.44
CA VAL A 149 0.62 13.34 11.75
C VAL A 149 -0.46 13.91 12.65
N THR A 150 -1.03 13.08 13.52
CA THR A 150 -1.96 13.53 14.57
C THR A 150 -1.29 13.42 15.94
N VAL A 151 -1.25 14.52 16.70
CA VAL A 151 -0.64 14.55 18.03
C VAL A 151 -1.49 13.74 19.02
N ARG A 152 -0.85 12.81 19.73
CA ARG A 152 -1.44 12.14 20.89
C ARG A 152 -1.12 12.92 22.16
N SER A 153 -2.10 13.02 23.07
CA SER A 153 -1.91 13.68 24.36
C SER A 153 -0.80 13.01 25.17
N THR A 154 0.20 13.79 25.54
CA THR A 154 1.25 13.47 26.51
C THR A 154 1.53 14.72 27.35
N ASP A 155 2.16 14.56 28.51
CA ASP A 155 2.59 15.69 29.34
C ASP A 155 3.44 16.73 28.57
N ALA A 156 4.15 16.27 27.53
CA ALA A 156 4.97 17.14 26.69
C ALA A 156 4.13 17.87 25.64
N SER A 157 3.18 17.18 24.99
CA SER A 157 2.31 17.81 23.99
C SER A 157 1.37 18.82 24.62
N GLU A 158 0.78 18.51 25.79
CA GLU A 158 -0.15 19.41 26.50
C GLU A 158 0.55 20.68 26.97
N ARG A 159 1.75 20.56 27.53
CA ARG A 159 2.57 21.72 27.92
C ARG A 159 2.96 22.58 26.72
N CYS A 160 3.11 21.98 25.55
CA CYS A 160 3.42 22.68 24.30
C CYS A 160 2.16 23.11 23.54
N GLU A 161 0.97 22.94 24.14
CA GLU A 161 -0.33 23.27 23.54
C GLU A 161 -0.56 22.60 22.17
N LEU A 162 0.03 21.42 21.97
CA LEU A 162 -0.07 20.65 20.73
C LEU A 162 -1.27 19.71 20.76
N SER A 163 -2.18 19.88 19.81
CA SER A 163 -3.35 19.00 19.64
C SER A 163 -3.82 18.97 18.19
N GLY A 164 -4.33 17.82 17.75
CA GLY A 164 -4.83 17.67 16.38
C GLY A 164 -3.74 17.35 15.35
N MET A 165 -3.97 17.79 14.09
CA MET A 165 -3.18 17.39 12.93
C MET A 165 -2.12 18.43 12.55
N TYR A 166 -0.94 17.95 12.19
CA TYR A 166 0.22 18.77 11.79
C TYR A 166 0.99 18.10 10.65
N PHE A 167 1.86 18.86 9.98
CA PHE A 167 2.91 18.31 9.13
C PHE A 167 4.18 18.09 9.94
N LEU A 168 4.76 16.90 9.80
CA LEU A 168 6.07 16.56 10.35
C LEU A 168 7.09 16.54 9.20
N THR A 169 7.92 17.57 9.13
CA THR A 169 8.97 17.73 8.11
C THR A 169 10.30 17.20 8.61
N LEU A 170 10.95 16.32 7.85
CA LEU A 170 12.31 15.86 8.14
C LEU A 170 13.31 16.56 7.24
N ASP A 171 14.09 17.46 7.83
CA ASP A 171 15.24 18.08 7.15
C ASP A 171 16.52 17.26 7.41
N LYS A 172 17.66 17.72 6.87
CA LYS A 172 18.98 17.12 7.04
C LYS A 172 19.46 17.13 8.49
N GLU A 173 19.08 18.13 9.29
CA GLU A 173 19.59 18.32 10.66
C GLU A 173 18.51 18.44 11.73
N VAL A 174 17.27 18.69 11.33
CA VAL A 174 16.17 19.07 12.23
C VAL A 174 14.87 18.37 11.84
N LEU A 175 14.13 17.95 12.86
CA LEU A 175 12.75 17.52 12.75
C LEU A 175 11.83 18.72 13.05
N MET A 176 10.94 19.08 12.15
CA MET A 176 10.06 20.25 12.30
C MET A 176 8.59 19.84 12.34
N LEU A 177 7.82 20.44 13.23
CA LEU A 177 6.35 20.35 13.26
C LEU A 177 5.77 21.64 12.71
N LYS A 178 4.98 21.56 11.65
CA LYS A 178 4.31 22.70 11.01
C LYS A 178 2.80 22.60 11.14
N ASN A 179 2.14 23.75 11.27
CA ASN A 179 0.69 23.83 11.24
C ASN A 179 0.16 23.43 9.85
N ILE A 180 -0.90 22.62 9.78
CA ILE A 180 -1.45 22.13 8.51
C ILE A 180 -2.14 23.23 7.68
N VAL A 181 -2.55 24.33 8.31
CA VAL A 181 -3.26 25.45 7.67
C VAL A 181 -2.31 26.59 7.35
N SER A 182 -1.49 27.02 8.31
CA SER A 182 -0.58 28.16 8.09
C SER A 182 0.78 27.76 7.51
N GLU A 183 1.12 26.46 7.48
CA GLU A 183 2.45 25.93 7.13
C GLU A 183 3.61 26.48 7.99
N GLU A 184 3.30 27.25 9.02
CA GLU A 184 4.29 27.81 9.93
C GLU A 184 4.87 26.73 10.83
N VAL A 185 6.19 26.83 11.07
CA VAL A 185 6.91 25.94 11.98
C VAL A 185 6.54 26.27 13.42
N VAL A 186 5.88 25.32 14.09
CA VAL A 186 5.46 25.42 15.49
C VAL A 186 6.60 25.01 16.42
N TYR A 187 7.26 23.90 16.11
CA TYR A 187 8.41 23.40 16.87
C TYR A 187 9.48 22.81 15.98
N GLU A 188 10.72 22.90 16.47
CA GLU A 188 11.91 22.35 15.83
C GLU A 188 12.71 21.54 16.84
N TRP A 189 13.08 20.33 16.45
CA TRP A 189 13.92 19.43 17.22
C TRP A 189 15.14 19.04 16.39
N PRO A 190 16.27 19.74 16.56
CA PRO A 190 17.55 19.30 16.01
C PRO A 190 17.82 17.85 16.42
N TYR A 191 18.26 17.01 15.48
CA TYR A 191 18.43 15.57 15.74
C TYR A 191 19.39 15.28 16.90
N ARG A 192 20.38 16.16 17.12
CA ARG A 192 21.29 16.14 18.28
C ARG A 192 20.57 16.14 19.64
N TYR A 193 19.38 16.75 19.73
CA TYR A 193 18.64 16.88 20.99
C TYR A 193 17.59 15.79 21.19
N LEU A 194 17.42 14.89 20.22
CA LEU A 194 16.60 13.69 20.38
C LEU A 194 17.36 12.66 21.21
N ARG A 195 16.76 12.20 22.30
CA ARG A 195 17.34 11.15 23.17
C ARG A 195 17.09 9.76 22.62
N ARG A 196 15.89 9.57 22.06
CA ARG A 196 15.40 8.34 21.47
C ARG A 196 14.25 8.67 20.54
N PHE A 197 14.07 7.86 19.53
CA PHE A 197 12.92 7.90 18.63
C PHE A 197 12.60 6.47 18.21
N GLY A 198 11.35 6.23 17.86
CA GLY A 198 10.85 4.91 17.53
C GLY A 198 9.43 4.99 17.02
N GLY A 199 8.97 3.94 16.38
CA GLY A 199 7.68 3.93 15.73
C GLY A 199 7.33 2.55 15.22
N ASP A 200 6.05 2.37 14.95
CA ASP A 200 5.47 1.17 14.36
C ASP A 200 4.70 1.55 13.08
N THR A 201 3.74 0.71 12.68
CA THR A 201 2.95 0.96 11.46
C THR A 201 1.88 2.06 11.63
N ARG A 202 1.60 2.50 12.85
CA ARG A 202 0.54 3.47 13.16
C ARG A 202 1.02 4.66 13.99
N ILE A 203 2.21 4.59 14.57
CA ILE A 203 2.71 5.57 15.53
C ILE A 203 4.16 5.91 15.23
N PHE A 204 4.48 7.20 15.34
CA PHE A 204 5.83 7.70 15.47
C PHE A 204 5.98 8.40 16.83
N SER A 205 7.11 8.24 17.50
CA SER A 205 7.36 8.86 18.79
C SER A 205 8.82 9.21 18.98
N PHE A 206 9.09 10.26 19.74
CA PHE A 206 10.45 10.60 20.15
C PHE A 206 10.47 11.24 21.54
N GLU A 207 11.64 11.21 22.18
CA GLU A 207 11.90 11.91 23.43
C GLU A 207 12.85 13.07 23.18
N SER A 208 12.35 14.28 23.45
CA SER A 208 13.12 15.51 23.37
C SER A 208 13.97 15.71 24.63
N GLY A 209 15.17 16.26 24.45
CA GLY A 209 16.08 16.64 25.53
C GLY A 209 15.80 18.03 26.12
N ARG A 210 16.44 18.34 27.26
CA ARG A 210 16.30 19.63 27.96
C ARG A 210 16.74 20.85 27.14
N SER A 211 17.63 20.64 26.17
CA SER A 211 18.16 21.70 25.30
C SER A 211 17.23 22.04 24.13
N SER A 212 16.11 21.32 23.95
CA SER A 212 15.11 21.67 22.95
C SER A 212 14.16 22.76 23.46
N LYS A 213 13.67 23.61 22.56
CA LYS A 213 12.67 24.65 22.84
C LYS A 213 11.36 24.09 23.42
N SER A 214 10.99 22.86 23.09
CA SER A 214 9.81 22.18 23.65
C SER A 214 9.98 21.75 25.12
N GLY A 215 11.21 21.87 25.65
CA GLY A 215 11.61 21.20 26.88
C GLY A 215 11.66 19.68 26.73
N PRO A 216 12.06 18.97 27.81
CA PRO A 216 12.17 17.53 27.80
C PRO A 216 10.79 16.85 27.80
N GLY A 217 10.71 15.68 27.17
CA GLY A 217 9.50 14.86 27.24
C GLY A 217 9.26 14.04 25.99
N LYS A 218 8.28 13.13 26.08
CA LYS A 218 7.90 12.23 24.99
C LYS A 218 6.80 12.85 24.14
N PHE A 219 7.03 12.93 22.84
CA PHE A 219 6.03 13.29 21.85
C PHE A 219 5.61 12.03 21.10
N GLU A 220 4.29 11.87 20.92
CA GLU A 220 3.70 10.74 20.22
C GLU A 220 2.75 11.25 19.14
N PHE A 221 2.84 10.61 17.98
CA PHE A 221 2.14 11.00 16.78
C PHE A 221 1.51 9.77 16.12
N GLU A 222 0.22 9.82 15.85
CA GLU A 222 -0.45 8.82 15.02
C GLU A 222 -0.21 9.13 13.54
N THR A 223 0.25 8.12 12.79
CA THR A 223 0.62 8.23 11.39
C THR A 223 0.73 6.88 10.72
N LYS A 224 0.34 6.79 9.45
CA LYS A 224 0.49 5.57 8.63
C LYS A 224 1.96 5.30 8.22
N HIS A 225 2.84 6.29 8.40
CA HIS A 225 4.23 6.27 7.93
C HIS A 225 5.26 6.08 9.06
N GLY A 226 4.87 5.58 10.23
CA GLY A 226 5.72 5.58 11.43
C GLY A 226 7.08 4.92 11.22
N LYS A 227 7.11 3.74 10.59
CA LYS A 227 8.35 3.04 10.21
C LYS A 227 9.23 3.85 9.24
N GLN A 228 8.64 4.47 8.23
CA GLN A 228 9.38 5.27 7.23
C GLN A 228 10.00 6.50 7.88
N ILE A 229 9.26 7.20 8.75
CA ILE A 229 9.75 8.35 9.52
C ILE A 229 10.96 7.92 10.36
N VAL A 230 10.88 6.79 11.08
CA VAL A 230 12.01 6.26 11.87
C VAL A 230 13.23 5.97 11.00
N CYS A 231 13.04 5.33 9.84
CA CYS A 231 14.13 5.05 8.90
C CYS A 231 14.79 6.34 8.39
N SER A 232 13.99 7.33 8.02
CA SER A 232 14.46 8.63 7.52
C SER A 232 15.23 9.41 8.60
N VAL A 233 14.72 9.46 9.83
CA VAL A 233 15.43 10.09 10.96
C VAL A 233 16.74 9.36 11.26
N ASN A 234 16.75 8.02 11.25
CA ASN A 234 17.98 7.24 11.44
C ASN A 234 19.03 7.55 10.37
N ALA A 235 18.63 7.62 9.11
CA ALA A 235 19.52 7.95 8.00
C ALA A 235 20.12 9.36 8.16
N ALA A 236 19.29 10.35 8.48
CA ALA A 236 19.74 11.73 8.70
C ALA A 236 20.70 11.85 9.89
N VAL A 237 20.39 11.19 11.02
CA VAL A 237 21.26 11.14 12.21
C VAL A 237 22.60 10.49 11.88
N LYS A 238 22.62 9.42 11.06
CA LYS A 238 23.85 8.74 10.66
C LYS A 238 24.74 9.66 9.82
N ILE A 239 24.17 10.31 8.80
CA ILE A 239 24.89 11.26 7.93
C ILE A 239 25.48 12.42 8.75
N GLN A 240 24.72 12.96 9.72
CA GLN A 240 25.21 14.04 10.60
C GLN A 240 26.41 13.61 11.46
N ARG A 241 26.52 12.33 11.81
CA ARG A 241 27.66 11.78 12.56
C ARG A 241 28.88 11.54 11.68
N GLU A 242 28.68 11.17 10.42
CA GLU A 242 29.77 10.90 9.46
C GLU A 242 30.38 12.20 8.92
N ASN A 243 29.62 13.30 8.88
CA ASN A 243 30.09 14.62 8.44
C ASN A 243 30.65 15.50 9.58
N ARG A 244 30.93 14.93 10.76
CA ARG A 244 31.47 15.62 11.94
C ARG A 244 32.89 15.19 12.25
#